data_AF-E1CIC6-F1
#
_entry.id   AF-E1CIC6-F1
#
_cell.length_a   1.000
_cell.length_b   1.000
_cell.length_c   1.000
_cell.angle_alpha   90.00
_cell.angle_beta   90.00
_cell.angle_gamma   90.00
#
_symmetry.space_group_name_H-M   'P 1'
#
loop_
_entity.id
_entity.type
_entity.pdbx_description
1 polymer ?
#
loop_
_entity_poly.entity_id
_entity_poly.type
_entity_poly.pdbx_seq_one_letter_code
_entity_poly.pdbx_strand_id
1 'polypeptide(L)'
;NYYGEPAWPNDLLYMFPVVILGTFACVIGLAVLDPAVIGEPANPFATPLEILPEWYFYPVFEILRVVPNKLLGVVLMAGVPAGLLTVPFIESINKFQNPFRRPIASAVFLFGTFTSI
;
A
#
# COMPACT_ATOMS: atom_id res chain seq x y z
N ASN A 1 -26.96 -4.34 3.88
CA ASN A 1 -27.34 -3.53 5.06
C ASN A 1 -28.79 -3.75 5.52
N TYR A 2 -29.67 -4.42 4.75
CA TYR A 2 -31.08 -4.63 5.15
C TYR A 2 -31.35 -5.89 5.99
N TYR A 3 -30.36 -6.78 6.09
CA TYR A 3 -30.41 -8.04 6.84
C TYR A 3 -29.05 -8.26 7.51
N GLY A 4 -29.03 -9.07 8.58
CA GLY A 4 -27.84 -9.38 9.37
C GLY A 4 -27.87 -8.72 10.74
N GLU A 5 -26.69 -8.55 11.33
CA GLU A 5 -26.54 -7.86 12.61
C GLU A 5 -26.88 -6.36 12.48
N PRO A 6 -27.64 -5.77 13.42
CA PRO A 6 -27.89 -4.33 13.42
C PRO A 6 -26.59 -3.53 13.58
N ALA A 7 -26.25 -2.72 12.58
CA ALA A 7 -25.06 -1.87 12.62
C ALA A 7 -25.05 -0.95 13.86
N TRP A 8 -26.22 -0.42 14.24
CA TRP A 8 -26.42 0.30 15.49
C TRP A 8 -27.20 -0.56 16.49
N PRO A 9 -26.78 -0.66 17.77
CA PRO A 9 -25.55 -0.11 18.34
C PRO A 9 -24.34 -1.07 18.21
N ASN A 10 -24.56 -2.32 17.80
CA ASN A 10 -23.60 -3.40 18.00
C ASN A 10 -22.23 -3.13 17.37
N ASP A 11 -22.19 -2.79 16.08
CA ASP A 11 -20.93 -2.49 15.40
C ASP A 11 -20.47 -1.06 15.68
N LEU A 12 -21.35 -0.09 15.42
CA LEU A 12 -20.98 1.34 15.41
C LEU A 12 -20.64 1.89 16.79
N LEU A 13 -21.36 1.47 17.84
CA LEU A 13 -21.15 2.01 19.18
C LEU A 13 -20.17 1.16 19.99
N TYR A 14 -20.16 -0.17 19.80
CA TYR A 14 -19.31 -1.04 20.63
C TYR A 14 -18.04 -1.48 19.92
N MET A 15 -18.11 -1.97 18.67
CA MET A 15 -16.92 -2.47 17.98
C MET A 15 -16.02 -1.35 17.44
N PHE A 16 -16.59 -0.29 16.87
CA PHE A 16 -15.80 0.78 16.24
C PHE A 16 -14.88 1.49 17.24
N PRO A 17 -15.32 1.91 18.45
CA PRO A 17 -14.42 2.52 19.41
C PRO A 17 -13.30 1.59 19.86
N VAL A 18 -13.54 0.28 19.96
CA VAL A 18 -12.50 -0.70 20.32
C VAL A 18 -11.41 -0.75 19.24
N VAL A 19 -11.78 -0.76 17.96
CA VAL A 19 -10.82 -0.73 16.85
C VAL A 19 -10.07 0.61 16.81
N ILE A 20 -10.78 1.72 17.00
CA ILE A 20 -10.17 3.06 17.01
C ILE A 20 -9.16 3.17 18.15
N LEU A 21 -9.59 2.89 19.39
CA LEU A 21 -8.71 3.00 20.55
C LEU A 21 -7.56 1.99 20.49
N GLY A 22 -7.80 0.78 19.96
CA GLY A 22 -6.75 -0.21 19.75
C GLY A 22 -5.69 0.25 18.76
N THR A 23 -6.09 0.79 17.61
CA THR A 23 -5.14 1.32 16.60
C THR A 23 -4.37 2.53 17.15
N PHE A 24 -5.04 3.48 17.82
CA PHE A 24 -4.37 4.60 18.47
C PHE A 24 -3.39 4.15 19.56
N ALA A 25 -3.78 3.20 20.41
CA ALA A 25 -2.91 2.69 21.46
C ALA A 25 -1.64 2.03 20.88
N CYS A 26 -1.76 1.26 19.79
CA CYS A 26 -0.61 0.70 19.10
C CYS A 26 0.30 1.78 18.53
N VAL A 27 -0.25 2.79 17.84
CA VAL A 27 0.54 3.88 17.26
C VAL A 27 1.25 4.71 18.33
N ILE A 28 0.56 5.06 19.41
CA ILE A 28 1.15 5.78 20.56
C ILE A 28 2.21 4.92 21.23
N GLY A 29 1.93 3.63 21.42
CA GLY A 29 2.88 2.66 21.98
C GLY A 29 4.17 2.62 21.17
N LEU A 30 4.08 2.48 19.85
CA LEU A 30 5.24 2.51 18.96
C LEU A 30 6.00 3.85 19.03
N ALA A 31 5.28 4.98 19.00
CA ALA A 31 5.91 6.30 19.05
C ALA A 31 6.64 6.59 20.37
N VAL A 32 6.17 6.03 21.48
CA VAL A 32 6.80 6.17 22.80
C VAL A 32 7.97 5.21 22.96
N LEU A 33 7.83 3.97 22.47
CA LEU A 33 8.87 2.93 22.59
C LEU A 33 10.04 3.13 21.62
N ASP A 34 9.77 3.69 20.43
CA ASP A 34 10.76 3.98 19.40
C ASP A 34 10.52 5.38 18.81
N PRO A 35 11.01 6.45 19.48
CA PRO A 35 10.78 7.82 19.05
C PRO A 35 11.54 8.14 17.76
N ALA A 36 10.95 8.98 16.92
CA ALA A 36 11.56 9.39 15.66
C ALA A 36 12.92 10.08 15.87
N VAL A 37 13.93 9.63 15.12
CA VAL A 37 15.29 10.18 15.16
C VAL A 37 15.36 11.48 14.36
N ILE A 38 16.00 12.50 14.92
CA ILE A 38 16.30 13.75 14.22
C ILE A 38 17.66 13.61 13.54
N GLY A 39 17.67 13.72 12.21
CA GLY A 39 18.90 13.67 11.41
C GLY A 39 19.69 14.99 11.43
N GLU A 40 20.84 14.97 10.76
CA GLU A 40 21.69 16.15 10.58
C GLU A 40 21.02 17.19 9.66
N PRO A 41 21.36 18.49 9.81
CA PRO A 41 20.90 19.52 8.89
C PRO A 41 21.33 19.23 7.44
N ALA A 42 20.45 19.52 6.48
CA ALA A 42 20.73 19.28 5.06
C ALA A 42 21.93 20.10 4.56
N ASN A 43 22.88 19.43 3.88
CA ASN A 43 24.03 20.07 3.25
C ASN A 43 24.09 19.72 1.75
N PRO A 44 23.86 20.69 0.84
CA PRO A 44 23.88 20.44 -0.60
C PRO A 44 25.23 19.95 -1.17
N PHE A 45 26.34 20.15 -0.44
CA PHE A 45 27.68 19.77 -0.88
C PHE A 45 28.16 18.43 -0.32
N ALA A 46 27.36 17.78 0.54
CA ALA A 46 27.68 16.48 1.12
C ALA A 46 26.55 15.48 0.85
N THR A 47 26.83 14.44 0.08
CA THR A 47 25.87 13.35 -0.18
C THR A 47 26.08 12.22 0.82
N PRO A 48 25.03 11.73 1.51
CA PRO A 48 25.16 10.60 2.41
C PRO A 48 25.40 9.30 1.63
N LEU A 49 25.99 8.31 2.30
CA LEU A 49 26.33 7.01 1.69
C LEU A 49 25.08 6.22 1.26
N GLU A 50 24.00 6.31 2.03
CA GLU A 50 22.74 5.62 1.77
C GLU A 50 21.63 6.65 1.55
N ILE A 51 21.02 6.62 0.36
CA ILE A 51 19.88 7.48 0.00
C ILE A 51 18.72 6.55 -0.36
N LEU A 52 17.77 6.43 0.56
CA LEU A 52 16.58 5.58 0.42
C LEU A 52 15.33 6.44 0.68
N PRO A 53 14.26 6.24 -0.11
CA PRO A 53 12.97 6.85 0.20
C PRO A 53 12.26 6.08 1.32
N GLU A 54 11.01 6.42 1.60
CA GLU A 54 10.18 5.62 2.51
C GLU A 54 9.85 4.24 1.91
N TRP A 55 9.59 3.26 2.78
CA TRP A 55 9.48 1.84 2.43
C TRP A 55 8.45 1.53 1.33
N TYR A 56 7.32 2.25 1.29
CA TYR A 56 6.29 2.04 0.27
C TYR A 56 6.69 2.55 -1.12
N PHE A 57 7.78 3.32 -1.23
CA PHE A 57 8.37 3.73 -2.50
C PHE A 57 9.48 2.80 -2.99
N TYR A 58 9.92 1.81 -2.21
CA TYR A 58 11.00 0.90 -2.61
C TYR A 58 10.79 0.23 -3.98
N PRO A 59 9.59 -0.29 -4.32
CA PRO A 59 9.40 -0.96 -5.61
C PRO A 59 9.56 0.01 -6.79
N VAL A 60 9.08 1.25 -6.63
CA VAL A 60 9.21 2.29 -7.65
C VAL A 60 10.65 2.80 -7.73
N PHE A 61 11.33 2.96 -6.59
CA PHE A 61 12.73 3.35 -6.53
C PHE A 61 13.63 2.34 -7.23
N GLU A 62 13.34 1.05 -7.08
CA GLU A 62 14.06 0.00 -7.79
C GLU A 62 13.85 0.06 -9.32
N ILE A 63 12.61 0.30 -9.78
CA ILE A 63 12.34 0.51 -11.21
C ILE A 63 13.15 1.70 -11.74
N LEU A 64 13.20 2.81 -10.99
CA LEU A 64 13.89 4.04 -11.41
C LEU A 64 15.42 3.88 -11.49
N ARG A 65 16.04 3.04 -10.65
CA ARG A 65 17.49 2.82 -10.65
C ARG A 65 17.94 1.71 -11.62
N VAL A 66 17.09 0.71 -11.88
CA VAL A 66 17.43 -0.46 -12.70
C VAL A 66 17.18 -0.20 -14.19
N VAL A 67 16.15 0.57 -14.54
CA VAL A 67 15.80 0.85 -15.94
C VAL A 67 16.77 1.89 -16.54
N PRO A 68 17.55 1.56 -17.59
CA PRO A 68 18.56 2.47 -18.12
C PRO A 68 17.96 3.70 -18.83
N ASN A 69 16.77 3.55 -19.41
CA ASN A 69 16.07 4.65 -20.08
C ASN A 69 15.18 5.42 -19.09
N LYS A 70 15.53 6.68 -18.83
CA LYS A 70 14.80 7.56 -17.89
C LYS A 70 13.33 7.73 -18.26
N LEU A 71 12.99 7.88 -19.56
CA LEU A 71 11.60 8.01 -20.00
C LEU A 71 10.81 6.74 -19.69
N LEU A 72 11.39 5.57 -19.99
CA LEU A 72 10.75 4.29 -19.72
C LEU A 72 10.52 4.08 -18.21
N GLY A 73 11.49 4.43 -17.37
CA GLY A 73 11.34 4.36 -15.91
C GLY A 73 10.18 5.23 -15.40
N VAL A 74 10.04 6.45 -15.90
CA VAL A 74 8.92 7.36 -15.55
C VAL A 74 7.58 6.80 -16.02
N VAL A 75 7.52 6.25 -17.24
CA VAL A 75 6.30 5.62 -17.76
C VAL A 75 5.88 4.40 -16.94
N LEU A 76 6.83 3.55 -16.54
CA LEU A 76 6.55 2.38 -15.69
C LEU A 76 6.06 2.79 -14.30
N MET A 77 6.67 3.82 -13.70
CA MET A 77 6.20 4.39 -12.42
C MET A 77 4.76 4.90 -12.53
N ALA A 78 4.44 5.70 -13.55
CA ALA A 78 3.08 6.20 -13.78
C ALA A 78 2.10 5.06 -14.15
N GLY A 79 2.62 3.97 -14.72
CA GLY A 79 1.88 2.77 -15.08
C GLY A 79 1.25 2.05 -13.88
N VAL A 80 1.82 2.16 -12.68
CA VAL A 80 1.28 1.50 -11.48
C VAL A 80 -0.13 2.03 -11.12
N PRO A 81 -0.33 3.33 -10.81
CA PRO A 81 -1.66 3.84 -10.51
C PRO A 81 -2.59 3.81 -11.73
N ALA A 82 -2.07 4.04 -12.95
CA ALA A 82 -2.88 3.98 -14.16
C ALA A 82 -3.42 2.56 -14.41
N GLY A 83 -2.59 1.53 -14.23
CA GLY A 83 -2.98 0.13 -14.32
C GLY A 83 -4.02 -0.26 -13.26
N LEU A 84 -3.81 0.15 -12.00
CA LEU A 84 -4.78 -0.11 -10.92
C LEU A 84 -6.15 0.51 -11.20
N LEU A 85 -6.20 1.70 -11.81
CA LEU A 85 -7.46 2.33 -12.20
C LEU A 85 -8.24 1.48 -13.22
N THR A 86 -7.56 0.76 -14.10
CA THR A 86 -8.20 -0.08 -15.13
C THR A 86 -8.75 -1.41 -14.61
N VAL A 87 -8.36 -1.87 -13.42
CA VAL A 87 -8.76 -3.16 -12.83
C VAL A 87 -10.28 -3.41 -12.83
N PRO A 88 -11.14 -2.52 -12.31
CA PRO A 88 -12.58 -2.76 -12.29
C PRO A 88 -13.19 -2.88 -13.70
N PHE A 89 -12.59 -2.24 -14.71
CA PHE A 89 -13.06 -2.32 -16.10
C PHE A 89 -12.65 -3.64 -16.76
N ILE A 90 -11.42 -4.10 -16.52
CA ILE A 90 -10.92 -5.39 -17.02
C ILE A 90 -11.67 -6.56 -16.38
N GLU A 91 -11.86 -6.53 -15.07
CA GLU A 91 -12.50 -7.62 -14.32
C GLU A 91 -14.03 -7.60 -14.37
N SER A 92 -14.63 -6.58 -15.02
CA SER A 92 -16.09 -6.49 -15.20
C SER A 92 -16.70 -7.63 -16.04
N ILE A 93 -15.87 -8.42 -16.71
CA ILE A 93 -16.26 -9.57 -17.54
C ILE A 93 -17.01 -10.62 -16.72
N ASN A 94 -16.67 -10.80 -15.44
CA ASN A 94 -17.29 -11.78 -14.56
C ASN A 94 -17.88 -11.10 -13.30
N LYS A 95 -18.96 -11.67 -12.75
CA LYS A 95 -19.63 -11.14 -11.54
C LYS A 95 -19.16 -11.83 -10.25
N PHE A 96 -18.20 -12.74 -10.34
CA PHE A 96 -17.76 -13.52 -9.18
C PHE A 96 -16.93 -12.64 -8.25
N GLN A 97 -17.18 -12.71 -6.95
CA GLN A 97 -16.40 -11.95 -5.96
C GLN A 97 -15.40 -12.83 -5.22
N ASN A 98 -15.69 -14.12 -5.08
CA ASN A 98 -14.83 -15.06 -4.38
C ASN A 98 -13.53 -15.32 -5.18
N PRO A 99 -12.33 -15.07 -4.62
CA PRO A 99 -11.04 -15.32 -5.28
C PRO A 99 -10.88 -16.75 -5.83
N PHE A 100 -11.38 -17.76 -5.12
CA PHE A 100 -11.32 -19.16 -5.57
C PHE A 100 -12.12 -19.43 -6.85
N ARG A 101 -13.05 -18.54 -7.20
CA ARG A 101 -13.83 -18.59 -8.45
C ARG A 101 -13.24 -17.72 -9.56
N ARG A 102 -12.12 -17.04 -9.30
CA ARG A 102 -11.39 -16.17 -10.25
C ARG A 102 -9.90 -16.54 -10.28
N PRO A 103 -9.57 -17.78 -10.68
CA PRO A 103 -8.20 -18.30 -10.54
C PRO A 103 -7.16 -17.48 -11.30
N ILE A 104 -7.51 -16.93 -12.48
CA ILE A 104 -6.59 -16.10 -13.27
C ILE A 104 -6.31 -14.77 -12.56
N ALA A 105 -7.35 -14.04 -12.15
CA ALA A 105 -7.20 -12.76 -11.45
C ALA A 105 -6.41 -12.93 -10.14
N SER A 106 -6.69 -13.98 -9.38
CA SER A 106 -5.97 -14.30 -8.14
C SER A 106 -4.50 -14.66 -8.40
N ALA A 107 -4.20 -15.43 -9.45
CA ALA A 107 -2.81 -15.73 -9.82
C ALA A 107 -2.04 -14.47 -10.23
N VAL A 108 -2.65 -13.58 -11.02
CA VAL A 108 -2.04 -12.29 -11.43
C VAL A 108 -1.80 -11.40 -10.22
N PHE A 109 -2.76 -11.31 -9.28
CA PHE A 109 -2.60 -10.55 -8.04
C PHE A 109 -1.45 -11.08 -7.16
N LEU A 110 -1.37 -12.41 -6.98
CA LEU A 110 -0.31 -13.04 -6.19
C LEU A 110 1.06 -12.84 -6.85
N PHE A 111 1.14 -13.01 -8.17
CA PHE A 111 2.37 -12.75 -8.93
C PHE A 111 2.81 -11.29 -8.78
N GLY A 112 1.90 -10.33 -9.00
CA GLY A 112 2.19 -8.90 -8.88
C GLY A 112 2.67 -8.52 -7.48
N THR A 113 2.02 -9.07 -6.44
CA THR A 113 2.40 -8.85 -5.05
C THR A 113 3.80 -9.40 -4.77
N PHE A 114 4.09 -10.63 -5.23
CA PHE A 114 5.42 -11.23 -5.06
C PHE A 114 6.52 -10.43 -5.76
N THR A 115 6.26 -9.89 -6.95
CA THR A 115 7.24 -9.06 -7.67
C THR A 115 7.45 -7.67 -7.08
N SER A 116 6.52 -7.21 -6.24
CA SER A 116 6.58 -5.88 -5.61
C SER A 116 7.24 -5.87 -4.22
N ILE A 117 7.55 -7.05 -3.68
CA ILE A 117 8.25 -7.24 -2.40
C ILE A 117 9.75 -7.33 -2.69
#